data_AF-A0A934BDE0-F1
#
_entry.id   AF-A0A934BDE0-F1
#
_cell.length_a   1.000
_cell.length_b   1.000
_cell.length_c   1.000
_cell.angle_alpha   90.00
_cell.angle_beta   90.00
_cell.angle_gamma   90.00
#
_symmetry.space_group_name_H-M   'P 1'
#
loop_
_entity.id
_entity.type
_entity.pdbx_description
1 polymer ?
#
loop_
_entity_poly.entity_id
_entity_poly.type
_entity_poly.pdbx_seq_one_letter_code
_entity_poly.pdbx_strand_id
1 'polypeptide(L)'
;MLKKSIFYCLFLVGWASQASAFYLPDTGQTKCYQSVSPYAEIPCAGTGQDGEYDINPMSFTDNGDTITDNNTGLMWQKGDNPYVYNWYQASGTYDYYYNPTPYDVCGDLTTGNYSDWRLPTIKELVTLINYSYDVFPYHYWSSTTLAGDNYFDEAWYVDFWEGLVNIESESYYYNYVRCVRGGELDFGNFADNHDGTITDYLTGLMWQQGELGDMTWASAISYCENLELPSGSGQTDWRLPNIKELISITDFTRYNPPIDITFFPNSRGNYWSSTTDVGDEDAAWFVEVVYGRSYNHVKNNSYYMRCVRAGQSGSFGTLTVATTGSGTVTSSPAGINCGADCSEVYNLGTVVTLTPTPAAGYLFTGWRGDADCSDGSVTMNTDETCTATFTEIGAIVSSIISLILDDDQPKLTVVSAMLRR
;
A
#
# COMPACT_ATOMS: atom_id res chain seq x y z
N MET A 1 -15.44 -2.69 66.52
CA MET A 1 -14.99 -1.83 65.41
C MET A 1 -14.30 -2.70 64.38
N LEU A 2 -15.02 -3.14 63.33
CA LEU A 2 -14.43 -3.82 62.17
C LEU A 2 -14.59 -2.87 60.97
N LYS A 3 -13.47 -2.35 60.44
CA LYS A 3 -13.46 -1.61 59.18
C LYS A 3 -13.50 -2.61 58.02
N LYS A 4 -14.57 -2.57 57.22
CA LYS A 4 -14.63 -3.24 55.92
C LYS A 4 -13.82 -2.42 54.92
N SER A 5 -12.73 -2.99 54.40
CA SER A 5 -12.01 -2.43 53.25
C SER A 5 -12.75 -2.82 51.97
N ILE A 6 -13.22 -1.83 51.23
CA ILE A 6 -13.79 -1.99 49.88
C ILE A 6 -12.63 -1.84 48.89
N PHE A 7 -12.32 -2.92 48.17
CA PHE A 7 -11.42 -2.88 47.02
C PHE A 7 -12.22 -2.38 45.80
N TYR A 8 -11.86 -1.22 45.26
CA TYR A 8 -12.32 -0.78 43.95
C TYR A 8 -11.51 -1.51 42.88
N CYS A 9 -12.16 -2.37 42.12
CA CYS A 9 -11.61 -2.98 40.92
C CYS A 9 -11.70 -1.93 39.80
N LEU A 10 -10.59 -1.27 39.48
CA LEU A 10 -10.49 -0.44 38.28
C LEU A 10 -10.57 -1.36 37.06
N PHE A 11 -11.71 -1.37 36.38
CA PHE A 11 -11.80 -1.90 35.03
C PHE A 11 -11.10 -0.90 34.11
N LEU A 12 -9.83 -1.15 33.80
CA LEU A 12 -9.20 -0.58 32.61
C LEU A 12 -9.85 -1.26 31.41
N VAL A 13 -10.88 -0.63 30.85
CA VAL A 13 -11.33 -0.92 29.49
C VAL A 13 -10.21 -0.40 28.59
N GLY A 14 -9.23 -1.25 28.31
CA GLY A 14 -8.29 -1.03 27.22
C GLY A 14 -9.12 -1.09 25.94
N TRP A 15 -9.35 0.06 25.34
CA TRP A 15 -9.80 0.12 23.96
C TRP A 15 -8.63 -0.40 23.14
N ALA A 16 -8.72 -1.63 22.65
CA ALA A 16 -7.95 -2.02 21.48
C ALA A 16 -8.49 -1.14 20.35
N SER A 17 -7.77 -0.07 20.01
CA SER A 17 -7.98 0.58 18.73
C SER A 17 -7.66 -0.46 17.67
N GLN A 18 -8.66 -0.97 16.97
CA GLN A 18 -8.41 -1.57 15.66
C GLN A 18 -7.68 -0.48 14.86
N ALA A 19 -6.44 -0.75 14.48
CA ALA A 19 -5.80 0.05 13.45
C ALA A 19 -6.73 -0.06 12.23
N SER A 20 -7.30 1.07 11.81
CA SER A 20 -8.06 1.09 10.56
C SER A 20 -7.08 0.76 9.45
N ALA A 21 -7.40 -0.23 8.62
CA ALA A 21 -6.63 -0.47 7.40
C ALA A 21 -6.71 0.78 6.51
N PHE A 22 -5.59 1.19 5.94
CA PHE A 22 -5.54 2.25 4.94
C PHE A 22 -6.00 1.68 3.59
N TYR A 23 -6.85 2.45 2.91
CA TYR A 23 -7.28 2.23 1.54
C TYR A 23 -7.02 3.51 0.77
N LEU A 24 -6.30 3.42 -0.35
CA LEU A 24 -6.14 4.55 -1.25
C LEU A 24 -7.51 4.86 -1.89
N PRO A 25 -8.11 6.04 -1.68
CA PRO A 25 -9.40 6.36 -2.26
C PRO A 25 -9.33 6.45 -3.77
N ASP A 26 -10.39 6.00 -4.45
CA ASP A 26 -10.53 6.16 -5.89
C ASP A 26 -10.58 7.63 -6.29
N THR A 27 -10.41 7.90 -7.58
CA THR A 27 -10.41 9.26 -8.14
C THR A 27 -11.80 9.90 -8.14
N GLY A 28 -12.86 9.10 -7.97
CA GLY A 28 -14.24 9.52 -8.13
C GLY A 28 -14.75 9.42 -9.57
N GLN A 29 -13.91 9.03 -10.53
CA GLN A 29 -14.37 8.74 -11.89
C GLN A 29 -15.27 7.53 -11.95
N THR A 30 -16.41 7.73 -12.62
CA THR A 30 -17.44 6.70 -12.86
C THR A 30 -17.87 6.66 -14.32
N LYS A 31 -17.26 7.50 -15.16
CA LYS A 31 -17.56 7.66 -16.58
C LYS A 31 -16.32 7.37 -17.41
N CYS A 32 -16.57 6.85 -18.61
CA CYS A 32 -15.54 6.52 -19.58
C CYS A 32 -15.83 7.22 -20.89
N TYR A 33 -14.78 7.50 -21.65
CA TYR A 33 -14.87 8.37 -22.83
C TYR A 33 -14.17 7.72 -24.00
N GLN A 34 -14.74 7.85 -25.19
CA GLN A 34 -14.04 7.39 -26.39
C GLN A 34 -12.79 8.23 -26.64
N SER A 35 -11.71 7.60 -27.11
CA SER A 35 -10.43 8.25 -27.39
C SER A 35 -10.33 8.83 -28.81
N VAL A 36 -11.46 8.94 -29.52
CA VAL A 36 -11.53 9.39 -30.92
C VAL A 36 -12.73 10.32 -31.14
N SER A 37 -12.56 11.30 -32.04
CA SER A 37 -13.63 12.25 -32.37
C SER A 37 -14.82 11.58 -33.08
N PRO A 38 -16.08 11.97 -32.78
CA PRO A 38 -16.47 12.96 -31.79
C PRO A 38 -16.38 12.39 -30.37
N TYR A 39 -15.69 13.06 -29.46
CA TYR A 39 -15.54 12.59 -28.08
C TYR A 39 -16.90 12.60 -27.37
N ALA A 40 -17.16 11.52 -26.65
CA ALA A 40 -18.40 11.33 -25.91
C ALA A 40 -18.22 10.23 -24.86
N GLU A 41 -19.06 10.32 -23.85
CA GLU A 41 -19.27 9.28 -22.84
C GLU A 41 -19.66 7.94 -23.50
N ILE A 42 -19.04 6.85 -23.04
CA ILE A 42 -19.27 5.46 -23.45
C ILE A 42 -19.47 4.57 -22.22
N PRO A 43 -20.10 3.39 -22.35
CA PRO A 43 -20.12 2.40 -21.28
C PRO A 43 -18.70 2.00 -20.86
N CYS A 44 -18.44 1.95 -19.56
CA CYS A 44 -17.11 1.66 -19.03
C CYS A 44 -16.67 0.20 -19.13
N ALA A 45 -17.61 -0.75 -19.15
CA ALA A 45 -17.26 -2.17 -19.09
C ALA A 45 -16.35 -2.60 -20.27
N GLY A 46 -15.18 -3.14 -19.95
CA GLY A 46 -14.16 -3.61 -20.88
C GLY A 46 -13.34 -2.49 -21.54
N THR A 47 -13.31 -1.30 -20.96
CA THR A 47 -12.55 -0.16 -21.51
C THR A 47 -11.17 0.01 -20.87
N GLY A 48 -10.95 -0.51 -19.67
CA GLY A 48 -9.71 -0.35 -18.88
C GLY A 48 -9.46 1.08 -18.39
N GLN A 49 -10.46 1.96 -18.47
CA GLN A 49 -10.36 3.35 -18.02
C GLN A 49 -10.66 3.45 -16.52
N ASP A 50 -10.24 4.54 -15.89
CA ASP A 50 -10.45 4.78 -14.45
C ASP A 50 -11.92 4.60 -14.03
N GLY A 51 -12.87 5.13 -14.82
CA GLY A 51 -14.30 5.00 -14.55
C GLY A 51 -14.88 3.57 -14.58
N GLU A 52 -14.12 2.56 -15.04
CA GLU A 52 -14.49 1.15 -14.94
C GLU A 52 -14.30 0.58 -13.54
N TYR A 53 -13.41 1.16 -12.75
CA TYR A 53 -12.99 0.62 -11.46
C TYR A 53 -13.59 1.42 -10.30
N ASP A 54 -14.44 0.77 -9.52
CA ASP A 54 -14.99 1.27 -8.25
C ASP A 54 -14.49 0.33 -7.13
N ILE A 55 -13.27 0.58 -6.65
CA ILE A 55 -12.51 -0.28 -5.74
C ILE A 55 -12.67 0.24 -4.30
N ASN A 56 -12.26 1.48 -4.08
CA ASN A 56 -12.30 2.18 -2.81
C ASN A 56 -12.98 3.55 -2.99
N PRO A 57 -14.28 3.60 -3.32
CA PRO A 57 -14.98 4.86 -3.49
C PRO A 57 -14.77 5.78 -2.29
N MET A 58 -14.57 7.08 -2.56
CA MET A 58 -14.36 8.07 -1.52
C MET A 58 -15.47 8.01 -0.47
N SER A 59 -15.07 7.85 0.81
CA SER A 59 -16.00 7.54 1.89
C SER A 59 -15.69 8.41 3.10
N PHE A 60 -16.65 9.25 3.50
CA PHE A 60 -16.48 10.24 4.57
C PHE A 60 -17.61 10.16 5.60
N THR A 61 -17.26 10.30 6.87
CA THR A 61 -18.21 10.40 7.99
C THR A 61 -18.16 11.81 8.59
N ASP A 62 -19.30 12.50 8.58
CA ASP A 62 -19.45 13.81 9.21
C ASP A 62 -19.69 13.67 10.71
N ASN A 63 -18.75 14.17 11.52
CA ASN A 63 -18.81 14.13 12.98
C ASN A 63 -19.25 15.48 13.60
N GLY A 64 -19.82 16.39 12.80
CA GLY A 64 -20.15 17.76 13.22
C GLY A 64 -19.08 18.76 12.81
N ASP A 65 -18.05 18.95 13.64
CA ASP A 65 -16.96 19.91 13.41
C ASP A 65 -15.79 19.33 12.58
N THR A 66 -15.76 18.01 12.42
CA THR A 66 -14.69 17.25 11.76
C THR A 66 -15.27 16.23 10.79
N ILE A 67 -14.50 15.84 9.79
CA ILE A 67 -14.82 14.77 8.84
C ILE A 67 -13.83 13.62 9.05
N THR A 68 -14.32 12.41 9.29
CA THR A 68 -13.47 11.20 9.21
C THR A 68 -13.43 10.73 7.77
N ASP A 69 -12.24 10.49 7.25
CA ASP A 69 -12.03 9.76 6.01
C ASP A 69 -11.98 8.26 6.35
N ASN A 70 -12.98 7.52 5.88
CA ASN A 70 -13.14 6.10 6.19
C ASN A 70 -12.15 5.21 5.42
N ASN A 71 -11.53 5.73 4.36
CA ASN A 71 -10.55 5.01 3.57
C ASN A 71 -9.15 5.18 4.17
N THR A 72 -8.78 6.41 4.52
CA THR A 72 -7.43 6.68 5.05
C THR A 72 -7.33 6.54 6.56
N GLY A 73 -8.47 6.56 7.28
CA GLY A 73 -8.52 6.62 8.74
C GLY A 73 -8.13 7.99 9.32
N LEU A 74 -7.80 8.96 8.46
CA LEU A 74 -7.49 10.33 8.86
C LEU A 74 -8.75 11.08 9.25
N MET A 75 -8.57 12.13 10.04
CA MET A 75 -9.64 13.07 10.38
C MET A 75 -9.26 14.47 9.93
N TRP A 76 -10.20 15.12 9.25
CA TRP A 76 -10.04 16.40 8.60
C TRP A 76 -10.89 17.48 9.27
N GLN A 77 -10.39 18.70 9.27
CA GLN A 77 -11.18 19.88 9.58
C GLN A 77 -12.32 19.98 8.56
N LYS A 78 -13.58 20.19 9.00
CA LYS A 78 -14.72 20.23 8.07
C LYS A 78 -14.79 21.53 7.26
N GLY A 79 -14.81 22.67 7.95
CA GLY A 79 -14.95 23.99 7.33
C GLY A 79 -13.60 24.60 6.95
N ASP A 80 -13.53 25.22 5.78
CA ASP A 80 -12.35 25.96 5.37
C ASP A 80 -12.10 27.14 6.30
N ASN A 81 -10.83 27.41 6.54
CA ASN A 81 -10.41 28.71 7.04
C ASN A 81 -10.63 29.73 5.90
N PRO A 82 -11.39 30.83 6.12
CA PRO A 82 -11.64 31.81 5.06
C PRO A 82 -10.40 32.64 4.68
N TYR A 83 -9.28 32.45 5.36
CA TYR A 83 -8.02 33.14 5.10
C TYR A 83 -7.03 32.24 4.36
N VAL A 84 -6.19 32.88 3.56
CA VAL A 84 -5.04 32.27 2.89
C VAL A 84 -3.74 32.65 3.60
N TYR A 85 -2.74 31.79 3.53
CA TYR A 85 -1.50 31.91 4.28
C TYR A 85 -0.29 31.62 3.39
N ASN A 86 0.84 32.26 3.67
CA ASN A 86 2.11 31.79 3.14
C ASN A 86 2.47 30.44 3.79
N TRP A 87 3.40 29.71 3.19
CA TRP A 87 3.68 28.34 3.64
C TRP A 87 4.24 28.29 5.07
N TYR A 88 5.10 29.25 5.45
CA TYR A 88 5.67 29.32 6.81
C TYR A 88 4.61 29.46 7.90
N GLN A 89 3.57 30.27 7.65
CA GLN A 89 2.41 30.40 8.55
C GLN A 89 1.53 29.15 8.55
N ALA A 90 1.33 28.55 7.37
CA ALA A 90 0.54 27.33 7.23
C ALA A 90 1.17 26.12 7.95
N SER A 91 2.50 26.00 7.90
CA SER A 91 3.26 24.89 8.47
C SER A 91 3.73 25.12 9.91
N GLY A 92 3.58 26.33 10.44
CA GLY A 92 4.16 26.71 11.74
C GLY A 92 5.69 26.90 11.72
N THR A 93 6.33 26.77 10.55
CA THR A 93 7.78 26.90 10.42
C THR A 93 8.21 28.34 10.70
N TYR A 94 9.20 28.48 11.58
CA TYR A 94 9.80 29.78 11.88
C TYR A 94 10.59 30.28 10.68
N ASP A 95 10.23 31.47 10.20
CA ASP A 95 11.06 32.26 9.31
C ASP A 95 11.14 33.70 9.80
N TYR A 96 12.33 34.29 9.74
CA TYR A 96 12.58 35.62 10.30
C TYR A 96 11.75 36.72 9.64
N TYR A 97 11.41 36.59 8.36
CA TYR A 97 10.65 37.59 7.61
C TYR A 97 9.18 37.21 7.45
N TYR A 98 8.87 35.94 7.21
CA TYR A 98 7.55 35.48 6.81
C TYR A 98 6.73 34.87 7.95
N ASN A 99 7.36 34.38 9.03
CA ASN A 99 6.69 33.89 10.24
C ASN A 99 7.53 34.10 11.52
N PRO A 100 7.83 35.37 11.92
CA PRO A 100 8.77 35.69 12.99
C PRO A 100 8.27 35.35 14.40
N THR A 101 6.98 35.12 14.54
CA THR A 101 6.34 34.53 15.72
C THR A 101 5.72 33.25 15.17
N PRO A 102 6.24 32.04 15.47
CA PRO A 102 5.93 30.80 14.77
C PRO A 102 4.45 30.44 14.96
N TYR A 103 3.62 31.12 14.18
CA TYR A 103 2.18 30.98 14.14
C TYR A 103 1.90 29.78 13.27
N ASP A 104 1.15 28.83 13.81
CA ASP A 104 0.89 27.56 13.19
C ASP A 104 -0.62 27.42 12.99
N VAL A 105 -1.09 27.64 11.76
CA VAL A 105 -2.51 27.60 11.42
C VAL A 105 -3.17 26.29 11.85
N CYS A 106 -2.47 25.17 11.68
CA CYS A 106 -2.99 23.87 12.04
C CYS A 106 -2.64 23.48 13.48
N GLY A 107 -1.41 23.70 13.94
CA GLY A 107 -0.99 23.38 15.30
C GLY A 107 -1.73 24.15 16.39
N ASP A 108 -2.21 25.37 16.10
CA ASP A 108 -3.02 26.16 17.03
C ASP A 108 -4.53 25.83 16.97
N LEU A 109 -4.95 24.94 16.09
CA LEU A 109 -6.37 24.59 15.91
C LEU A 109 -6.89 23.74 17.08
N THR A 110 -8.07 24.06 17.59
CA THR A 110 -8.74 23.30 18.67
C THR A 110 -10.09 22.68 18.28
N THR A 111 -10.36 22.59 16.98
CA THR A 111 -11.64 22.11 16.41
C THR A 111 -11.94 20.69 16.86
N GLY A 112 -13.21 20.41 17.21
CA GLY A 112 -13.64 19.08 17.66
C GLY A 112 -13.07 18.64 19.02
N ASN A 113 -12.52 19.56 19.82
CA ASN A 113 -11.77 19.28 21.07
C ASN A 113 -10.47 18.48 20.86
N TYR A 114 -9.87 18.58 19.68
CA TYR A 114 -8.55 18.01 19.37
C TYR A 114 -7.49 19.11 19.32
N SER A 115 -6.25 18.78 19.64
CA SER A 115 -5.11 19.71 19.64
C SER A 115 -3.86 19.14 18.95
N ASP A 116 -4.03 18.04 18.22
CA ASP A 116 -3.01 17.29 17.47
C ASP A 116 -3.18 17.50 15.96
N TRP A 117 -3.72 18.65 15.57
CA TRP A 117 -3.90 19.06 14.18
C TRP A 117 -2.56 19.44 13.55
N ARG A 118 -2.39 19.12 12.27
CA ARG A 118 -1.21 19.44 11.49
C ARG A 118 -1.57 19.74 10.04
N LEU A 119 -0.64 20.37 9.32
CA LEU A 119 -0.71 20.51 7.88
C LEU A 119 -0.50 19.11 7.23
N PRO A 120 -1.36 18.69 6.28
CA PRO A 120 -1.26 17.37 5.66
C PRO A 120 -0.04 17.29 4.74
N THR A 121 0.52 16.10 4.57
CA THR A 121 1.51 15.85 3.51
C THR A 121 0.84 15.94 2.14
N ILE A 122 1.62 16.08 1.08
CA ILE A 122 1.05 16.15 -0.28
C ILE A 122 0.27 14.90 -0.63
N LYS A 123 0.74 13.71 -0.20
CA LYS A 123 0.06 12.45 -0.47
C LYS A 123 -1.23 12.29 0.33
N GLU A 124 -1.27 12.77 1.58
CA GLU A 124 -2.53 12.83 2.34
C GLU A 124 -3.53 13.78 1.67
N LEU A 125 -3.09 14.96 1.23
CA LEU A 125 -3.97 15.94 0.61
C LEU A 125 -4.54 15.45 -0.74
N VAL A 126 -3.75 14.72 -1.52
CA VAL A 126 -4.18 14.08 -2.79
C VAL A 126 -5.33 13.08 -2.59
N THR A 127 -5.45 12.46 -1.42
CA THR A 127 -6.54 11.49 -1.14
C THR A 127 -7.93 12.14 -1.26
N LEU A 128 -8.03 13.45 -1.03
CA LEU A 128 -9.26 14.23 -1.08
C LEU A 128 -9.68 14.66 -2.50
N ILE A 129 -8.81 14.58 -3.50
CA ILE A 129 -9.10 15.10 -4.86
C ILE A 129 -10.21 14.26 -5.51
N ASN A 130 -11.20 14.90 -6.13
CA ASN A 130 -12.25 14.22 -6.89
C ASN A 130 -12.18 14.61 -8.37
N TYR A 131 -11.60 13.75 -9.19
CA TYR A 131 -11.41 13.96 -10.62
C TYR A 131 -12.69 13.86 -11.48
N SER A 132 -13.88 13.79 -10.87
CA SER A 132 -15.18 13.88 -11.57
C SER A 132 -15.96 15.14 -11.28
N TYR A 133 -15.87 15.65 -10.04
CA TYR A 133 -16.61 16.81 -9.60
C TYR A 133 -16.01 17.33 -8.30
N ASP A 134 -15.52 18.56 -8.33
CA ASP A 134 -14.84 19.13 -7.16
C ASP A 134 -15.78 19.72 -6.13
N VAL A 135 -15.41 19.47 -4.88
CA VAL A 135 -16.07 20.01 -3.69
C VAL A 135 -15.29 21.21 -3.13
N PHE A 136 -14.05 21.43 -3.59
CA PHE A 136 -13.14 22.49 -3.12
C PHE A 136 -12.65 23.35 -4.29
N PRO A 137 -12.76 24.69 -4.24
CA PRO A 137 -12.50 25.52 -5.42
C PRO A 137 -11.11 26.19 -5.47
N TYR A 138 -10.15 25.80 -4.62
CA TYR A 138 -8.91 26.57 -4.43
C TYR A 138 -7.65 25.70 -4.28
N HIS A 139 -6.50 26.38 -4.22
CA HIS A 139 -5.19 25.81 -3.91
C HIS A 139 -5.02 25.61 -2.40
N TYR A 140 -4.46 24.46 -2.00
CA TYR A 140 -4.22 24.13 -0.59
C TYR A 140 -2.78 23.70 -0.37
N TRP A 141 -2.14 24.29 0.63
CA TRP A 141 -0.79 23.92 1.02
C TRP A 141 -0.73 22.49 1.58
N SER A 142 0.36 21.81 1.25
CA SER A 142 0.83 20.64 1.99
C SER A 142 2.06 20.99 2.83
N SER A 143 2.38 20.16 3.82
CA SER A 143 3.63 20.23 4.59
C SER A 143 4.84 19.72 3.81
N THR A 144 4.66 19.14 2.63
CA THR A 144 5.74 18.58 1.83
C THR A 144 6.46 19.70 1.09
N THR A 145 7.76 19.86 1.37
CA THR A 145 8.65 20.81 0.67
C THR A 145 9.24 20.17 -0.59
N LEU A 146 9.60 20.97 -1.58
CA LEU A 146 10.26 20.48 -2.79
C LEU A 146 11.68 19.98 -2.49
N ALA A 147 11.99 18.76 -2.94
CA ALA A 147 13.36 18.24 -2.94
C ALA A 147 14.16 18.74 -4.14
N GLY A 148 15.44 19.08 -3.94
CA GLY A 148 16.36 19.43 -5.03
C GLY A 148 17.20 20.67 -4.75
N ASP A 149 17.69 21.29 -5.84
CA ASP A 149 18.43 22.56 -5.82
C ASP A 149 17.45 23.69 -6.15
N ASN A 150 16.82 24.22 -5.10
CA ASN A 150 15.73 25.19 -5.22
C ASN A 150 16.31 26.59 -5.06
N TYR A 151 16.24 27.42 -6.11
CA TYR A 151 16.65 28.84 -6.01
C TYR A 151 15.67 29.65 -5.15
N PHE A 152 14.44 29.16 -5.00
CA PHE A 152 13.40 29.69 -4.14
C PHE A 152 12.96 28.57 -3.18
N ASP A 153 12.68 28.91 -1.93
CA ASP A 153 12.01 27.96 -1.03
C ASP A 153 10.60 27.69 -1.62
N GLU A 154 10.32 26.43 -1.92
CA GLU A 154 9.15 25.96 -2.66
C GLU A 154 8.54 24.75 -1.97
N ALA A 155 7.21 24.73 -1.90
CA ALA A 155 6.44 23.65 -1.29
C ALA A 155 5.33 23.18 -2.22
N TRP A 156 4.87 21.95 -1.97
CA TRP A 156 3.81 21.33 -2.74
C TRP A 156 2.44 21.81 -2.30
N TYR A 157 1.56 22.01 -3.28
CA TYR A 157 0.15 22.31 -3.09
C TYR A 157 -0.73 21.44 -3.99
N VAL A 158 -2.00 21.33 -3.61
CA VAL A 158 -3.04 20.74 -4.46
C VAL A 158 -3.96 21.84 -4.94
N ASP A 159 -4.17 21.92 -6.25
CA ASP A 159 -5.29 22.65 -6.82
C ASP A 159 -6.48 21.70 -6.93
N PHE A 160 -7.46 21.85 -6.05
CA PHE A 160 -8.66 21.04 -6.13
C PHE A 160 -9.60 21.45 -7.26
N TRP A 161 -9.51 22.66 -7.82
CA TRP A 161 -10.37 23.05 -8.93
C TRP A 161 -9.95 22.38 -10.24
N GLU A 162 -8.64 22.25 -10.45
CA GLU A 162 -8.10 21.61 -11.65
C GLU A 162 -7.73 20.15 -11.42
N GLY A 163 -7.53 19.69 -10.17
CA GLY A 163 -7.01 18.35 -9.86
C GLY A 163 -5.48 18.25 -9.97
N LEU A 164 -4.77 19.39 -9.92
CA LEU A 164 -3.32 19.47 -10.07
C LEU A 164 -2.58 19.26 -8.76
N VAL A 165 -1.44 18.59 -8.85
CA VAL A 165 -0.41 18.49 -7.82
C VAL A 165 0.81 19.24 -8.33
N ASN A 166 1.13 20.37 -7.71
CA ASN A 166 2.16 21.28 -8.22
C ASN A 166 2.93 21.95 -7.07
N ILE A 167 3.92 22.77 -7.41
CA ILE A 167 4.77 23.48 -6.47
C ILE A 167 4.56 24.98 -6.60
N GLU A 168 4.79 25.68 -5.50
CA GLU A 168 4.72 27.14 -5.47
C GLU A 168 5.69 27.68 -4.41
N SER A 169 6.08 28.96 -4.53
CA SER A 169 7.03 29.54 -3.58
C SER A 169 6.41 29.73 -2.20
N GLU A 170 7.13 29.29 -1.18
CA GLU A 170 6.72 29.30 0.23
C GLU A 170 6.43 30.71 0.78
N SER A 171 7.07 31.73 0.20
CA SER A 171 7.03 33.11 0.72
C SER A 171 6.19 34.08 -0.11
N TYR A 172 6.10 33.86 -1.42
CA TYR A 172 5.43 34.80 -2.33
C TYR A 172 3.92 34.54 -2.48
N TYR A 173 3.51 33.28 -2.32
CA TYR A 173 2.15 32.87 -2.59
C TYR A 173 1.39 32.52 -1.31
N TYR A 174 0.06 32.66 -1.40
CA TYR A 174 -0.85 32.50 -0.27
C TYR A 174 -1.96 31.54 -0.68
N ASN A 175 -2.00 30.37 -0.06
CA ASN A 175 -2.97 29.31 -0.35
C ASN A 175 -3.82 28.99 0.88
N TYR A 176 -4.90 28.26 0.66
CA TYR A 176 -5.76 27.78 1.73
C TYR A 176 -5.07 26.66 2.52
N VAL A 177 -5.60 26.40 3.70
CA VAL A 177 -5.10 25.37 4.61
C VAL A 177 -6.27 24.51 5.05
N ARG A 178 -6.09 23.19 4.96
CA ARG A 178 -7.03 22.19 5.47
C ARG A 178 -6.27 21.27 6.41
N CYS A 179 -6.54 21.40 7.70
CA CYS A 179 -5.80 20.67 8.71
C CYS A 179 -6.29 19.22 8.82
N VAL A 180 -5.33 18.33 9.10
CA VAL A 180 -5.54 16.90 9.29
C VAL A 180 -5.02 16.48 10.66
N ARG A 181 -5.55 15.38 11.19
CA ARG A 181 -5.05 14.69 12.37
C ARG A 181 -5.14 13.18 12.20
N GLY A 182 -4.33 12.44 12.95
CA GLY A 182 -4.13 11.01 12.82
C GLY A 182 -2.66 10.65 12.54
N GLY A 183 -2.37 9.35 12.47
CA GLY A 183 -1.05 8.87 12.07
C GLY A 183 -0.72 9.34 10.66
N GLU A 184 0.51 9.83 10.47
CA GLU A 184 1.00 10.19 9.13
C GLU A 184 1.10 8.94 8.26
N LEU A 185 0.63 9.04 7.02
CA LEU A 185 0.69 7.93 6.08
C LEU A 185 2.10 7.79 5.50
N ASP A 186 2.74 6.64 5.76
CA ASP A 186 4.11 6.34 5.35
C ASP A 186 4.14 5.64 3.98
N PHE A 187 4.22 6.42 2.91
CA PHE A 187 4.30 5.91 1.53
C PHE A 187 5.74 5.56 1.15
N GLY A 188 5.92 4.53 0.33
CA GLY A 188 7.24 4.11 -0.15
C GLY A 188 7.75 2.80 0.45
N ASN A 189 6.91 2.10 1.22
CA ASN A 189 7.24 0.79 1.77
C ASN A 189 7.03 -0.31 0.71
N PHE A 190 8.06 -0.54 -0.10
CA PHE A 190 8.03 -1.49 -1.23
C PHE A 190 8.80 -2.78 -0.95
N ALA A 191 8.35 -3.89 -1.53
CA ALA A 191 9.10 -5.14 -1.66
C ALA A 191 9.24 -5.57 -3.12
N ASP A 192 10.44 -5.97 -3.51
CA ASP A 192 10.68 -6.64 -4.79
C ASP A 192 10.37 -8.13 -4.65
N ASN A 193 9.38 -8.61 -5.41
CA ASN A 193 8.97 -10.02 -5.38
C ASN A 193 9.92 -10.92 -6.20
N HIS A 194 10.93 -10.33 -6.86
CA HIS A 194 11.93 -11.01 -7.68
C HIS A 194 11.36 -11.80 -8.87
N ASP A 195 10.16 -11.42 -9.31
CA ASP A 195 9.42 -12.04 -10.41
C ASP A 195 8.97 -11.01 -11.47
N GLY A 196 9.54 -9.80 -11.39
CA GLY A 196 9.18 -8.66 -12.23
C GLY A 196 8.05 -7.80 -11.64
N THR A 197 7.61 -8.06 -10.41
CA THR A 197 6.60 -7.26 -9.70
C THR A 197 7.13 -6.66 -8.39
N ILE A 198 6.54 -5.53 -7.99
CA ILE A 198 6.82 -4.83 -6.73
C ILE A 198 5.53 -4.76 -5.91
N THR A 199 5.59 -5.11 -4.63
CA THR A 199 4.47 -4.94 -3.69
C THR A 199 4.59 -3.61 -2.95
N ASP A 200 3.53 -2.82 -2.92
CA ASP A 200 3.37 -1.62 -2.08
C ASP A 200 2.60 -2.00 -0.82
N TYR A 201 3.28 -2.06 0.32
CA TYR A 201 2.66 -2.48 1.58
C TYR A 201 1.74 -1.42 2.20
N LEU A 202 1.81 -0.16 1.79
CA LEU A 202 0.85 0.83 2.28
C LEU A 202 -0.48 0.66 1.56
N THR A 203 -0.45 0.64 0.23
CA THR A 203 -1.67 0.63 -0.58
C THR A 203 -2.20 -0.78 -0.87
N GLY A 204 -1.38 -1.81 -0.66
CA GLY A 204 -1.64 -3.19 -1.08
C GLY A 204 -1.29 -3.45 -2.54
N LEU A 205 -1.05 -2.41 -3.34
CA LEU A 205 -0.96 -2.52 -4.79
C LEU A 205 0.26 -3.33 -5.21
N MET A 206 0.11 -4.11 -6.27
CA MET A 206 1.22 -4.77 -6.93
C MET A 206 1.51 -4.08 -8.26
N TRP A 207 2.75 -3.71 -8.46
CA TRP A 207 3.21 -2.91 -9.58
C TRP A 207 4.11 -3.73 -10.49
N GLN A 208 4.02 -3.48 -11.79
CA GLN A 208 5.02 -3.93 -12.74
C GLN A 208 6.36 -3.27 -12.39
N GLN A 209 7.43 -4.05 -12.24
CA GLN A 209 8.77 -3.55 -11.95
C GLN A 209 9.46 -3.00 -13.20
N GLY A 210 9.34 -3.74 -14.31
CA GLY A 210 9.95 -3.38 -15.59
C GLY A 210 9.34 -2.13 -16.21
N GLU A 211 10.06 -1.55 -17.16
CA GLU A 211 9.60 -0.42 -17.97
C GLU A 211 9.67 -0.78 -19.45
N LEU A 212 8.68 -0.29 -20.21
CA LEU A 212 8.63 -0.38 -21.66
C LEU A 212 8.80 1.00 -22.30
N GLY A 213 8.93 1.02 -23.63
CA GLY A 213 8.89 2.28 -24.37
C GLY A 213 7.59 3.05 -24.19
N ASP A 214 7.63 4.33 -24.57
CA ASP A 214 6.47 5.20 -24.54
C ASP A 214 5.40 4.77 -25.54
N MET A 215 4.13 5.03 -25.22
CA MET A 215 3.00 4.70 -26.06
C MET A 215 1.82 5.64 -25.85
N THR A 216 0.89 5.64 -26.79
CA THR A 216 -0.35 6.41 -26.65
C THR A 216 -1.17 5.89 -25.47
N TRP A 217 -2.04 6.73 -24.93
CA TRP A 217 -2.87 6.38 -23.79
C TRP A 217 -3.71 5.11 -24.03
N ALA A 218 -4.33 5.00 -25.22
CA ALA A 218 -5.09 3.82 -25.60
C ALA A 218 -4.23 2.55 -25.72
N SER A 219 -3.00 2.67 -26.22
CA SER A 219 -2.05 1.56 -26.25
C SER A 219 -1.58 1.17 -24.84
N ALA A 220 -1.44 2.14 -23.93
CA ALA A 220 -1.04 1.89 -22.55
C ALA A 220 -2.10 1.08 -21.79
N ILE A 221 -3.37 1.48 -21.90
CA ILE A 221 -4.50 0.69 -21.39
C ILE A 221 -4.48 -0.72 -21.99
N SER A 222 -4.43 -0.82 -23.32
CA SER A 222 -4.48 -2.11 -23.99
C SER A 222 -3.34 -3.04 -23.57
N TYR A 223 -2.13 -2.51 -23.35
CA TYR A 223 -1.03 -3.32 -22.86
C TYR A 223 -1.32 -3.86 -21.46
N CYS A 224 -1.75 -2.99 -20.52
CA CYS A 224 -1.96 -3.44 -19.15
C CYS A 224 -3.09 -4.47 -19.04
N GLU A 225 -4.21 -4.27 -19.74
CA GLU A 225 -5.33 -5.22 -19.78
C GLU A 225 -4.95 -6.60 -20.36
N ASN A 226 -3.87 -6.68 -21.14
CA ASN A 226 -3.38 -7.92 -21.73
C ASN A 226 -2.09 -8.44 -21.06
N LEU A 227 -1.65 -7.80 -19.97
CA LEU A 227 -0.46 -8.20 -19.26
C LEU A 227 -0.73 -9.45 -18.43
N GLU A 228 0.16 -10.44 -18.55
CA GLU A 228 0.26 -11.56 -17.61
C GLU A 228 1.66 -11.55 -16.99
N LEU A 229 1.74 -11.11 -15.75
CA LEU A 229 2.99 -10.94 -15.00
C LEU A 229 2.80 -11.41 -13.56
N PRO A 230 3.66 -12.32 -13.05
CA PRO A 230 4.71 -13.05 -13.78
C PRO A 230 4.13 -13.93 -14.89
N SER A 231 4.88 -14.15 -15.98
CA SER A 231 4.38 -14.96 -17.09
C SER A 231 4.12 -16.41 -16.67
N GLY A 232 2.93 -16.93 -16.98
CA GLY A 232 2.49 -18.27 -16.57
C GLY A 232 1.90 -18.34 -15.17
N SER A 233 1.75 -17.20 -14.47
CA SER A 233 1.08 -17.13 -13.16
C SER A 233 -0.44 -17.16 -13.26
N GLY A 234 -1.01 -16.88 -14.44
CA GLY A 234 -2.45 -16.68 -14.62
C GLY A 234 -2.99 -15.37 -14.05
N GLN A 235 -2.12 -14.45 -13.62
CA GLN A 235 -2.50 -13.11 -13.12
C GLN A 235 -2.76 -12.17 -14.30
N THR A 236 -4.03 -11.91 -14.60
CA THR A 236 -4.46 -11.14 -15.79
C THR A 236 -5.33 -9.92 -15.43
N ASP A 237 -5.41 -9.55 -14.16
CA ASP A 237 -6.14 -8.41 -13.60
C ASP A 237 -5.27 -7.14 -13.54
N TRP A 238 -4.29 -7.05 -14.43
CA TRP A 238 -3.43 -5.87 -14.60
C TRP A 238 -4.18 -4.77 -15.35
N ARG A 239 -3.95 -3.53 -14.95
CA ARG A 239 -4.55 -2.34 -15.53
C ARG A 239 -3.60 -1.15 -15.48
N LEU A 240 -3.92 -0.11 -16.22
CA LEU A 240 -3.21 1.16 -16.12
C LEU A 240 -3.64 1.84 -14.79
N PRO A 241 -2.69 2.32 -13.96
CA PRO A 241 -3.00 2.96 -12.68
C PRO A 241 -3.79 4.24 -12.91
N ASN A 242 -4.72 4.53 -12.01
CA ASN A 242 -5.33 5.85 -11.96
C ASN A 242 -4.32 6.88 -11.41
N ILE A 243 -4.65 8.17 -11.50
CA ILE A 243 -3.69 9.23 -11.16
C ILE A 243 -3.28 9.21 -9.68
N LYS A 244 -4.18 8.82 -8.76
CA LYS A 244 -3.87 8.72 -7.32
C LYS A 244 -2.92 7.57 -7.03
N GLU A 245 -3.09 6.43 -7.68
CA GLU A 245 -2.17 5.29 -7.58
C GLU A 245 -0.79 5.64 -8.12
N LEU A 246 -0.73 6.34 -9.26
CA LEU A 246 0.55 6.75 -9.82
C LEU A 246 1.27 7.77 -8.92
N ILE A 247 0.53 8.65 -8.25
CA ILE A 247 1.08 9.56 -7.23
C ILE A 247 1.53 8.80 -5.97
N SER A 248 0.88 7.68 -5.60
CA SER A 248 1.24 6.93 -4.40
C SER A 248 2.68 6.38 -4.45
N ILE A 249 3.18 6.07 -5.65
CA ILE A 249 4.56 5.63 -5.87
C ILE A 249 5.57 6.77 -6.15
N THR A 250 5.10 8.01 -6.25
CA THR A 250 5.97 9.19 -6.43
C THR A 250 6.69 9.52 -5.12
N ASP A 251 8.01 9.63 -5.13
CA ASP A 251 8.83 10.01 -3.98
C ASP A 251 9.16 11.51 -4.04
N PHE A 252 8.36 12.32 -3.34
CA PHE A 252 8.51 13.78 -3.25
C PHE A 252 9.76 14.24 -2.48
N THR A 253 10.50 13.32 -1.87
CA THR A 253 11.82 13.61 -1.27
C THR A 253 12.96 13.52 -2.30
N ARG A 254 12.64 13.13 -3.54
CA ARG A 254 13.58 12.98 -4.64
C ARG A 254 13.26 13.91 -5.81
N TYR A 255 14.27 14.12 -6.62
CA TYR A 255 14.21 14.92 -7.84
C TYR A 255 14.96 14.19 -8.95
N ASN A 256 14.35 14.14 -10.15
CA ASN A 256 14.96 13.63 -11.38
C ASN A 256 15.65 12.24 -11.24
N PRO A 257 14.88 11.15 -11.02
CA PRO A 257 13.41 11.09 -10.99
C PRO A 257 12.83 11.04 -9.56
N PRO A 258 11.57 11.46 -9.36
CA PRO A 258 10.84 11.43 -8.08
C PRO A 258 10.22 10.04 -7.86
N ILE A 259 11.03 8.99 -7.93
CA ILE A 259 10.60 7.60 -7.72
C ILE A 259 11.79 6.79 -7.22
N ASP A 260 11.54 5.77 -6.39
CA ASP A 260 12.63 4.93 -5.93
C ASP A 260 13.10 3.95 -7.02
N ILE A 261 14.17 4.34 -7.71
CA ILE A 261 14.75 3.57 -8.81
C ILE A 261 15.34 2.22 -8.39
N THR A 262 15.47 1.93 -7.08
CA THR A 262 15.84 0.59 -6.60
C THR A 262 14.70 -0.40 -6.85
N PHE A 263 13.46 0.04 -6.70
CA PHE A 263 12.26 -0.78 -6.95
C PHE A 263 11.69 -0.55 -8.35
N PHE A 264 11.81 0.66 -8.89
CA PHE A 264 11.28 1.03 -10.20
C PHE A 264 12.42 1.44 -11.15
N PRO A 265 13.23 0.47 -11.63
CA PRO A 265 14.38 0.77 -12.46
C PRO A 265 13.98 1.41 -13.80
N ASN A 266 14.91 2.20 -14.35
CA ASN A 266 14.84 2.91 -15.62
C ASN A 266 13.86 4.07 -15.73
N SER A 267 13.08 4.37 -14.67
CA SER A 267 12.04 5.41 -14.72
C SER A 267 12.52 6.80 -15.13
N ARG A 268 12.33 7.15 -16.41
CA ARG A 268 12.97 8.32 -17.06
C ARG A 268 12.04 9.22 -17.87
N GLY A 269 10.77 8.87 -18.02
CA GLY A 269 9.80 9.70 -18.72
C GLY A 269 8.51 9.89 -17.94
N ASN A 270 7.65 10.76 -18.47
CA ASN A 270 6.33 11.01 -17.89
C ASN A 270 5.47 9.76 -17.98
N TYR A 271 4.58 9.55 -17.01
CA TYR A 271 3.76 8.33 -16.90
C TYR A 271 2.28 8.62 -17.07
N TRP A 272 1.64 7.95 -18.02
CA TRP A 272 0.18 7.97 -18.17
C TRP A 272 -0.51 7.35 -16.95
N SER A 273 -1.61 7.99 -16.54
CA SER A 273 -2.65 7.35 -15.73
C SER A 273 -3.87 6.99 -16.59
N SER A 274 -4.75 6.13 -16.08
CA SER A 274 -6.04 5.80 -16.69
C SER A 274 -7.12 6.87 -16.48
N THR A 275 -6.84 7.91 -15.69
CA THR A 275 -7.77 8.99 -15.35
C THR A 275 -7.90 9.98 -16.51
N THR A 276 -9.12 10.12 -17.05
CA THR A 276 -9.42 11.09 -18.12
C THR A 276 -9.54 12.51 -17.53
N ASP A 277 -9.21 13.56 -18.26
CA ASP A 277 -9.61 14.91 -17.82
C ASP A 277 -11.09 15.13 -18.14
N VAL A 278 -11.92 15.37 -17.12
CA VAL A 278 -13.36 15.61 -17.32
C VAL A 278 -13.65 16.99 -17.90
N GLY A 279 -12.71 17.93 -17.79
CA GLY A 279 -12.76 19.24 -18.45
C GLY A 279 -12.38 19.20 -19.93
N ASP A 280 -11.59 18.21 -20.32
CA ASP A 280 -11.16 17.95 -21.70
C ASP A 280 -11.06 16.43 -21.96
N GLU A 281 -12.15 15.83 -22.45
CA GLU A 281 -12.27 14.38 -22.64
C GLU A 281 -11.21 13.80 -23.62
N ASP A 282 -10.56 14.66 -24.40
CA ASP A 282 -9.44 14.33 -25.30
C ASP A 282 -8.13 14.08 -24.54
N ALA A 283 -8.05 14.55 -23.30
CA ALA A 283 -6.86 14.50 -22.46
C ALA A 283 -6.98 13.46 -21.34
N ALA A 284 -5.82 13.02 -20.86
CA ALA A 284 -5.69 12.17 -19.69
C ALA A 284 -4.63 12.75 -18.76
N TRP A 285 -4.71 12.38 -17.49
CA TRP A 285 -3.77 12.78 -16.47
C TRP A 285 -2.48 11.96 -16.56
N PHE A 286 -1.35 12.61 -16.29
CA PHE A 286 -0.04 11.99 -16.22
C PHE A 286 0.79 12.60 -15.08
N VAL A 287 1.80 11.87 -14.60
CA VAL A 287 2.81 12.37 -13.65
C VAL A 287 4.11 12.66 -14.39
N GLU A 288 4.67 13.86 -14.19
CA GLU A 288 5.95 14.22 -14.79
C GLU A 288 7.16 13.63 -14.05
N VAL A 289 8.22 13.32 -14.78
CA VAL A 289 9.39 12.61 -14.24
C VAL A 289 10.44 13.49 -13.57
N VAL A 290 10.31 14.82 -13.64
CA VAL A 290 11.34 15.72 -13.11
C VAL A 290 11.08 15.99 -11.64
N TYR A 291 9.88 16.49 -11.31
CA TYR A 291 9.50 16.84 -9.95
C TYR A 291 8.38 15.96 -9.39
N GLY A 292 7.58 15.30 -10.23
CA GLY A 292 6.44 14.47 -9.78
C GLY A 292 5.12 15.23 -9.78
N ARG A 293 5.03 16.33 -10.52
CA ARG A 293 3.78 17.08 -10.72
C ARG A 293 2.79 16.27 -11.55
N SER A 294 1.51 16.52 -11.32
CA SER A 294 0.46 16.01 -12.21
C SER A 294 0.04 17.09 -13.22
N TYR A 295 -0.19 16.66 -14.45
CA TYR A 295 -0.72 17.48 -15.55
C TYR A 295 -1.66 16.63 -16.41
N ASN A 296 -2.40 17.28 -17.30
CA ASN A 296 -3.16 16.61 -18.35
C ASN A 296 -2.51 16.84 -19.73
N HIS A 297 -2.70 15.89 -20.64
CA HIS A 297 -2.30 16.06 -22.04
C HIS A 297 -3.17 15.20 -22.95
N VAL A 298 -3.28 15.61 -24.22
CA VAL A 298 -4.10 14.89 -25.21
C VAL A 298 -3.60 13.45 -25.43
N LYS A 299 -4.56 12.50 -25.41
CA LYS A 299 -4.38 11.03 -25.36
C LYS A 299 -3.58 10.42 -26.53
N ASN A 300 -3.35 11.18 -27.60
CA ASN A 300 -2.57 10.74 -28.76
C ASN A 300 -1.05 10.91 -28.61
N ASN A 301 -0.59 11.51 -27.51
CA ASN A 301 0.84 11.62 -27.21
C ASN A 301 1.39 10.34 -26.62
N SER A 302 2.69 10.15 -26.79
CA SER A 302 3.39 9.01 -26.20
C SER A 302 3.99 9.40 -24.86
N TYR A 303 3.60 8.67 -23.81
CA TYR A 303 4.25 8.69 -22.51
C TYR A 303 4.50 7.26 -22.05
N TYR A 304 5.35 7.12 -21.03
CA TYR A 304 5.60 5.85 -20.38
C TYR A 304 4.38 5.43 -19.57
N MET A 305 4.42 4.21 -19.09
CA MET A 305 3.34 3.60 -18.33
C MET A 305 3.94 2.53 -17.43
N ARG A 306 3.20 2.18 -16.38
CA ARG A 306 3.55 1.11 -15.47
C ARG A 306 2.25 0.49 -15.03
N CYS A 307 2.05 -0.79 -15.32
CA CYS A 307 0.80 -1.44 -14.94
C CYS A 307 0.75 -1.68 -13.43
N VAL A 308 -0.45 -1.64 -12.91
CA VAL A 308 -0.77 -1.98 -11.53
C VAL A 308 -1.84 -3.06 -11.53
N ARG A 309 -1.84 -3.90 -10.50
CA ARG A 309 -2.93 -4.82 -10.21
C ARG A 309 -3.27 -4.77 -8.74
N ALA A 310 -4.32 -5.51 -8.40
CA ALA A 310 -4.96 -5.49 -7.10
C ALA A 310 -4.00 -5.32 -5.91
N GLY A 311 -4.42 -4.37 -5.08
CA GLY A 311 -4.03 -4.13 -3.70
C GLY A 311 -5.24 -3.82 -2.84
N GLN A 312 -6.31 -4.56 -3.06
CA GLN A 312 -7.66 -4.21 -2.61
C GLN A 312 -7.91 -4.45 -1.12
N SER A 313 -6.84 -4.52 -0.33
CA SER A 313 -6.89 -4.65 1.11
C SER A 313 -5.55 -4.17 1.64
N GLY A 314 -5.52 -3.03 2.34
CA GLY A 314 -4.51 -2.78 3.38
C GLY A 314 -4.64 -3.75 4.56
N SER A 315 -5.12 -4.98 4.29
CA SER A 315 -5.18 -6.09 5.19
C SER A 315 -4.23 -7.12 4.62
N PHE A 316 -3.10 -7.20 5.27
CA PHE A 316 -2.07 -8.19 5.01
C PHE A 316 -2.07 -9.15 6.18
N GLY A 317 -1.68 -10.38 5.91
CA GLY A 317 -1.34 -11.36 6.92
C GLY A 317 0.15 -11.60 6.85
N THR A 318 0.81 -11.57 8.01
CA THR A 318 2.17 -12.07 8.13
C THR A 318 2.09 -13.60 8.22
N LEU A 319 2.66 -14.30 7.24
CA LEU A 319 2.89 -15.73 7.33
C LEU A 319 4.25 -15.98 7.99
N THR A 320 4.24 -16.54 9.19
CA THR A 320 5.44 -17.00 9.88
C THR A 320 5.58 -18.51 9.71
N VAL A 321 6.71 -18.96 9.18
CA VAL A 321 7.03 -20.38 9.05
C VAL A 321 8.11 -20.76 10.06
N ALA A 322 7.90 -21.85 10.79
CA ALA A 322 8.90 -22.45 11.65
C ALA A 322 9.24 -23.87 11.18
N THR A 323 10.41 -24.37 11.58
CA THR A 323 10.81 -25.76 11.36
C THR A 323 11.16 -26.44 12.67
N THR A 324 10.86 -27.73 12.77
CA THR A 324 11.38 -28.61 13.83
C THR A 324 12.11 -29.79 13.22
N GLY A 325 13.29 -30.11 13.74
CA GLY A 325 14.23 -31.00 13.05
C GLY A 325 15.00 -30.28 11.94
N SER A 326 15.54 -31.02 10.97
CA SER A 326 16.37 -30.45 9.91
C SER A 326 15.71 -30.55 8.54
N GLY A 327 15.48 -29.39 7.93
CA GLY A 327 14.88 -29.21 6.61
C GLY A 327 14.62 -27.72 6.34
N THR A 328 14.19 -27.40 5.12
CA THR A 328 13.80 -26.04 4.72
C THR A 328 12.36 -26.02 4.21
N VAL A 329 11.75 -24.83 4.14
CA VAL A 329 10.43 -24.62 3.54
C VAL A 329 10.50 -23.46 2.56
N THR A 330 9.93 -23.63 1.37
CA THR A 330 9.74 -22.52 0.41
C THR A 330 8.27 -22.29 0.12
N SER A 331 7.89 -21.09 -0.33
CA SER A 331 6.50 -20.77 -0.69
C SER A 331 6.28 -20.50 -2.19
N SER A 332 5.02 -20.62 -2.62
CA SER A 332 4.47 -20.06 -3.85
C SER A 332 3.09 -19.43 -3.55
N PRO A 333 2.87 -18.11 -3.71
CA PRO A 333 3.83 -17.10 -4.18
C PRO A 333 5.12 -17.03 -3.36
N ALA A 334 6.20 -16.58 -3.99
CA ALA A 334 7.52 -16.53 -3.35
C ALA A 334 7.51 -15.60 -2.11
N GLY A 335 8.51 -15.74 -1.24
CA GLY A 335 8.70 -14.90 -0.05
C GLY A 335 9.17 -15.68 1.18
N ILE A 336 8.74 -16.93 1.35
CA ILE A 336 9.31 -17.82 2.37
C ILE A 336 10.46 -18.64 1.77
N ASN A 337 11.61 -18.63 2.46
CA ASN A 337 12.71 -19.59 2.29
C ASN A 337 13.28 -19.95 3.67
N CYS A 338 12.45 -20.65 4.43
CA CYS A 338 12.65 -20.84 5.85
C CYS A 338 13.79 -21.82 6.10
N GLY A 339 14.86 -21.23 6.62
CA GLY A 339 16.24 -21.70 6.71
C GLY A 339 17.13 -20.47 6.95
N ALA A 340 16.84 -19.38 6.22
CA ALA A 340 17.33 -18.04 6.50
C ALA A 340 16.20 -17.01 6.64
N ASP A 341 15.10 -17.16 5.88
CA ASP A 341 13.96 -16.23 5.89
C ASP A 341 12.63 -16.97 6.07
N CYS A 342 11.99 -16.69 7.19
CA CYS A 342 10.88 -17.47 7.73
C CYS A 342 9.62 -16.62 7.94
N SER A 343 9.58 -15.39 7.44
CA SER A 343 8.43 -14.50 7.61
C SER A 343 8.20 -13.72 6.34
N GLU A 344 6.97 -13.71 5.84
CA GLU A 344 6.59 -12.91 4.67
C GLU A 344 5.20 -12.30 4.90
N VAL A 345 5.00 -11.11 4.35
CA VAL A 345 3.72 -10.42 4.35
C VAL A 345 3.01 -10.70 3.03
N TYR A 346 1.82 -11.28 3.12
CA TYR A 346 0.97 -11.58 1.97
C TYR A 346 -0.34 -10.82 2.06
N ASN A 347 -0.91 -10.48 0.91
CA ASN A 347 -2.27 -9.94 0.84
C ASN A 347 -3.26 -10.92 1.48
N LEU A 348 -4.20 -10.45 2.29
CA LEU A 348 -5.30 -11.33 2.71
C LEU A 348 -6.09 -11.84 1.49
N GLY A 349 -6.59 -13.06 1.56
CA GLY A 349 -7.15 -13.85 0.46
C GLY A 349 -6.11 -14.64 -0.35
N THR A 350 -4.81 -14.36 -0.21
CA THR A 350 -3.76 -15.09 -0.93
C THR A 350 -3.68 -16.53 -0.46
N VAL A 351 -3.68 -17.49 -1.40
CA VAL A 351 -3.40 -18.89 -1.09
C VAL A 351 -1.90 -19.15 -1.30
N VAL A 352 -1.17 -19.36 -0.20
CA VAL A 352 0.27 -19.61 -0.16
C VAL A 352 0.53 -21.10 -0.04
N THR A 353 1.14 -21.69 -1.06
CA THR A 353 1.56 -23.10 -1.06
C THR A 353 2.96 -23.23 -0.46
N LEU A 354 3.10 -23.96 0.65
CA LEU A 354 4.34 -24.26 1.34
C LEU A 354 4.91 -25.62 0.92
N THR A 355 6.16 -25.64 0.46
CA THR A 355 6.87 -26.83 0.02
C THR A 355 8.01 -27.18 0.98
N PRO A 356 7.89 -28.26 1.79
CA PRO A 356 8.93 -28.67 2.72
C PRO A 356 9.99 -29.54 2.01
N THR A 357 11.27 -29.27 2.27
CA THR A 357 12.40 -30.06 1.77
C THR A 357 13.22 -30.62 2.94
N PRO A 358 13.11 -31.94 3.25
CA PRO A 358 13.88 -32.55 4.33
C PRO A 358 15.38 -32.52 4.08
N ALA A 359 16.18 -32.31 5.14
CA ALA A 359 17.62 -32.51 5.07
C ALA A 359 17.96 -34.01 5.01
N ALA A 360 19.19 -34.34 4.61
CA ALA A 360 19.67 -35.73 4.58
C ALA A 360 19.52 -36.40 5.96
N GLY A 361 18.87 -37.56 6.01
CA GLY A 361 18.61 -38.30 7.24
C GLY A 361 17.29 -37.95 7.95
N TYR A 362 16.51 -37.02 7.40
CA TYR A 362 15.21 -36.60 7.94
C TYR A 362 14.07 -36.90 6.96
N LEU A 363 12.85 -37.03 7.49
CA LEU A 363 11.60 -37.11 6.73
C LEU A 363 10.67 -36.00 7.17
N PHE A 364 9.97 -35.37 6.22
CA PHE A 364 8.85 -34.50 6.54
C PHE A 364 7.69 -35.34 7.08
N THR A 365 7.27 -35.08 8.31
CA THR A 365 6.25 -35.85 9.01
C THR A 365 4.92 -35.11 9.17
N GLY A 366 4.85 -33.85 8.75
CA GLY A 366 3.62 -33.08 8.68
C GLY A 366 3.72 -31.64 9.15
N TRP A 367 2.63 -30.92 8.94
CA TRP A 367 2.42 -29.55 9.38
C TRP A 367 1.71 -29.48 10.73
N ARG A 368 1.93 -28.38 11.45
CA ARG A 368 1.16 -27.95 12.62
C ARG A 368 1.15 -26.43 12.68
N GLY A 369 0.45 -25.86 13.65
CA GLY A 369 0.32 -24.43 13.83
C GLY A 369 -1.14 -24.04 13.70
N ASP A 370 -1.40 -22.96 13.00
CA ASP A 370 -2.77 -22.53 12.71
C ASP A 370 -3.54 -23.54 11.84
N ALA A 371 -4.87 -23.40 11.87
CA ALA A 371 -5.79 -24.43 11.40
C ALA A 371 -5.61 -24.75 9.91
N ASP A 372 -5.30 -23.73 9.10
CA ASP A 372 -5.15 -23.87 7.65
C ASP A 372 -3.78 -24.41 7.23
N CYS A 373 -2.83 -24.59 8.15
CA CYS A 373 -1.50 -25.09 7.83
C CYS A 373 -1.49 -26.60 7.46
N SER A 374 -2.55 -27.34 7.73
CA SER A 374 -2.53 -28.81 7.81
C SER A 374 -2.14 -29.54 6.52
N ASP A 375 -2.40 -28.95 5.36
CA ASP A 375 -2.10 -29.49 4.04
C ASP A 375 -0.93 -28.77 3.33
N GLY A 376 -0.36 -27.74 3.96
CA GLY A 376 0.67 -26.90 3.37
C GLY A 376 0.13 -25.88 2.37
N SER A 377 -1.17 -25.60 2.34
CA SER A 377 -1.80 -24.57 1.52
C SER A 377 -2.52 -23.58 2.44
N VAL A 378 -1.91 -22.42 2.68
CA VAL A 378 -2.40 -21.43 3.66
C VAL A 378 -3.13 -20.32 2.94
N THR A 379 -4.42 -20.17 3.19
CA THR A 379 -5.20 -19.00 2.80
C THR A 379 -5.00 -17.91 3.83
N MET A 380 -4.28 -16.86 3.44
CA MET A 380 -3.97 -15.73 4.30
C MET A 380 -5.26 -14.99 4.63
N ASN A 381 -5.86 -15.22 5.79
CA ASN A 381 -7.07 -14.51 6.23
C ASN A 381 -6.81 -13.64 7.47
N THR A 382 -5.65 -13.83 8.09
CA THR A 382 -5.06 -13.04 9.18
C THR A 382 -3.55 -13.34 9.24
N ASP A 383 -2.86 -12.98 10.33
CA ASP A 383 -1.50 -13.45 10.59
C ASP A 383 -1.54 -14.96 10.87
N GLU A 384 -0.73 -15.72 10.15
CA GLU A 384 -0.73 -17.19 10.20
C GLU A 384 0.66 -17.70 10.60
N THR A 385 0.71 -18.74 11.42
CA THR A 385 1.95 -19.38 11.88
C THR A 385 1.91 -20.88 11.60
N CYS A 386 2.70 -21.31 10.62
CA CYS A 386 2.83 -22.72 10.25
C CYS A 386 4.17 -23.29 10.68
N THR A 387 4.20 -24.54 11.17
CA THR A 387 5.43 -25.24 11.52
C THR A 387 5.57 -26.56 10.76
N ALA A 388 6.64 -26.69 9.97
CA ALA A 388 7.04 -27.95 9.36
C ALA A 388 7.75 -28.84 10.38
N THR A 389 7.34 -30.11 10.46
CA THR A 389 8.01 -31.10 11.30
C THR A 389 8.82 -32.06 10.45
N PHE A 390 10.13 -32.11 10.70
CA PHE A 390 11.07 -33.05 10.11
C PHE A 390 11.57 -33.99 11.21
N THR A 391 11.34 -35.28 11.06
CA THR A 391 11.77 -36.28 12.05
C THR A 391 12.95 -37.06 11.51
N GLU A 392 13.98 -37.24 12.33
CA GLU A 392 15.14 -38.05 11.97
C GLU A 392 14.71 -39.51 11.71
N ILE A 393 15.15 -40.06 10.57
CA ILE A 393 14.80 -41.44 10.16
C ILE A 393 15.20 -42.44 11.25
N GLY A 394 16.35 -42.24 11.90
CA GLY A 394 16.81 -43.08 13.01
C GLY A 394 15.84 -43.11 14.20
N ALA A 395 15.22 -41.98 14.53
CA ALA A 395 14.24 -41.88 15.61
C ALA A 395 12.92 -42.60 15.26
N ILE A 396 12.47 -42.52 14.00
CA ILE A 396 11.30 -43.24 13.50
C ILE A 396 11.53 -44.74 13.59
N VAL A 397 12.68 -45.22 13.09
CA VAL A 397 13.04 -46.64 13.10
C VAL A 397 13.13 -47.17 14.54
N SER A 398 13.73 -46.39 15.46
CA SER A 398 13.82 -46.75 16.89
C SER A 398 12.43 -46.88 17.55
N SER A 399 11.50 -45.98 17.21
CA SER A 399 10.14 -45.99 17.75
C SER A 399 9.33 -47.18 17.24
N ILE A 400 9.45 -47.53 15.95
CA ILE A 400 8.81 -48.71 15.36
C ILE A 400 9.37 -49.99 15.99
N ILE A 401 10.69 -50.09 16.17
CA ILE A 401 11.32 -51.24 16.83
C ILE A 401 10.79 -51.37 18.27
N SER A 402 10.66 -50.26 19.00
CA SER A 402 10.13 -50.28 20.38
C SER A 402 8.67 -50.73 20.44
N LEU A 403 7.81 -50.27 19.51
CA LEU A 403 6.41 -50.72 19.39
C LEU A 403 6.29 -52.22 19.06
N ILE A 404 7.15 -52.73 18.18
CA ILE A 404 7.18 -54.17 17.83
C ILE A 404 7.68 -55.02 19.01
N LEU A 405 8.57 -54.48 19.85
CA LEU A 405 9.11 -55.18 21.02
C LEU A 405 8.19 -55.10 22.25
N ASP A 406 7.28 -54.12 22.33
CA ASP A 406 6.28 -54.02 23.42
C ASP A 406 5.06 -54.91 23.21
N ASP A 407 4.71 -55.26 21.96
CA ASP A 407 3.59 -56.18 21.65
C ASP A 407 3.97 -57.67 21.73
N ASP A 408 5.24 -57.98 22.04
CA ASP A 408 5.73 -59.36 22.04
C ASP A 408 6.53 -59.70 23.32
N GLN A 409 5.89 -60.41 24.24
CA GLN A 409 6.58 -61.27 25.20
C GLN A 409 6.15 -62.72 24.97
N PRO A 410 7.06 -63.73 24.89
CA PRO A 410 8.51 -63.65 24.70
C PRO A 410 9.02 -64.69 23.69
N LYS A 411 9.32 -64.31 22.43
CA LYS A 411 10.16 -65.15 21.55
C LYS A 411 10.91 -64.35 20.49
N LEU A 412 11.92 -63.56 20.86
CA LEU A 412 12.98 -63.21 19.89
C LEU A 412 14.29 -62.77 20.55
N THR A 413 14.95 -63.72 21.21
CA THR A 413 16.31 -63.58 21.77
C THR A 413 17.42 -63.57 20.71
N VAL A 414 17.22 -62.99 19.51
CA VAL A 414 18.24 -63.11 18.42
C VAL A 414 18.54 -61.81 17.65
N VAL A 415 17.69 -60.78 17.64
CA VAL A 415 17.93 -59.63 16.73
C VAL A 415 18.86 -58.54 17.31
N SER A 416 19.04 -58.47 18.64
CA SER A 416 19.89 -57.45 19.28
C SER A 416 21.40 -57.62 19.01
N ALA A 417 21.83 -58.74 18.40
CA ALA A 417 23.25 -59.02 18.14
C ALA A 417 23.76 -58.69 16.72
N MET A 418 22.90 -58.26 15.78
CA MET A 418 23.33 -58.04 14.37
C MET A 418 23.52 -56.57 13.95
N LEU A 419 23.21 -55.58 14.80
CA LEU A 419 23.34 -54.14 14.45
C LEU A 419 24.52 -53.42 15.14
N ARG A 420 25.47 -54.17 15.71
CA ARG A 420 26.79 -53.62 16.09
C ARG A 420 27.89 -54.22 15.22
N ARG A 421 27.92 -53.83 13.94
CA ARG A 421 29.12 -53.79 13.10
C ARG A 421 28.97 -52.74 12.03
#